data_AF-A0A401WZ65-F1
#
_entry.id   AF-A0A401WZ65-F1
#
_cell.length_a   1.000
_cell.length_b   1.000
_cell.length_c   1.000
_cell.angle_alpha   90.00
_cell.angle_beta   90.00
_cell.angle_gamma   90.00
#
_symmetry.space_group_name_H-M   'P 1'
#
loop_
_entity.id
_entity.type
_entity.pdbx_description
1 polymer ?
#
loop_
_entity_poly.entity_id
_entity_poly.type
_entity_poly.pdbx_seq_one_letter_code
_entity_poly.pdbx_strand_id
1 'polypeptide(L)'
;MNSSYLTGLSVSTKPGAIHVFCGDHLLSATLRTADRDPGKEALADIRRIVEQIRSRWPRVRILVRGDSGFARDSLMTWCEDNHVDFLFGLAGNTRLYDRIASLSAEVRDEAATTGRAARGFASFDWITKDSWTRRQPAPAVVLGRSLGVWSRGLMGWIDDESFWL
;
A
#
# COMPACT_ATOMS: atom_id res chain seq x y z
N MET A 1 22.33 14.94 15.67
CA MET A 1 21.04 15.69 15.60
C MET A 1 20.63 15.69 14.13
N ASN A 2 19.59 15.05 13.60
CA ASN A 2 18.34 14.48 14.11
C ASN A 2 18.11 13.12 13.42
N SER A 3 18.17 12.00 14.15
CA SER A 3 17.65 10.74 13.62
C SER A 3 16.16 10.69 13.93
N SER A 4 15.36 11.27 13.04
CA SER A 4 13.90 11.12 13.07
C SER A 4 13.57 9.71 12.57
N TYR A 5 13.77 8.71 13.45
CA TYR A 5 13.50 7.31 13.14
C TYR A 5 12.09 7.19 12.54
N LEU A 6 12.02 6.67 11.32
CA LEU A 6 10.77 6.35 10.66
C LEU A 6 10.37 4.95 11.16
N THR A 7 9.23 4.85 11.84
CA THR A 7 8.63 3.56 12.16
C THR A 7 7.67 3.19 11.04
N GLY A 8 8.05 2.19 10.24
CA GLY A 8 7.19 1.63 9.21
C GLY A 8 6.23 0.60 9.80
N LEU A 9 4.93 0.84 9.69
CA LEU A 9 3.89 -0.13 9.99
C LEU A 9 3.40 -0.76 8.69
N SER A 10 3.45 -2.09 8.60
CA SER A 10 2.88 -2.85 7.48
C SER A 10 1.58 -3.53 7.93
N VAL A 11 0.50 -3.32 7.19
CA VAL A 11 -0.79 -3.96 7.45
C VAL A 11 -1.14 -4.89 6.30
N SER A 12 -1.43 -6.14 6.62
CA SER A 12 -1.71 -7.19 5.64
C SER A 12 -2.97 -7.96 6.01
N THR A 13 -3.76 -8.31 5.00
CA THR A 13 -4.89 -9.21 5.17
C THR A 13 -4.50 -10.65 4.81
N LYS A 14 -4.87 -11.61 5.66
CA LYS A 14 -4.94 -13.02 5.32
C LYS A 14 -6.39 -13.49 5.53
N PRO A 15 -6.82 -14.63 4.95
CA PRO A 15 -8.19 -15.10 5.15
C PRO A 15 -8.53 -15.17 6.65
N GLY A 16 -9.54 -14.40 7.05
CA GLY A 16 -10.01 -14.35 8.44
C GLY A 16 -9.18 -13.55 9.44
N ALA A 17 -8.14 -12.81 9.03
CA ALA A 17 -7.34 -12.00 9.95
C ALA A 17 -6.71 -10.74 9.33
N ILE A 18 -6.47 -9.73 10.17
CA ILE A 18 -5.65 -8.55 9.89
C ILE A 18 -4.40 -8.63 10.74
N HIS A 19 -3.25 -8.45 10.11
CA HIS A 19 -1.95 -8.42 10.81
C HIS A 19 -1.32 -7.04 10.66
N VAL A 20 -0.79 -6.51 11.75
CA VAL A 20 0.00 -5.27 11.76
C VAL A 20 1.42 -5.59 12.21
N PHE A 21 2.38 -5.25 11.39
CA PHE A 21 3.81 -5.48 11.60
C PHE A 21 4.58 -4.16 11.71
N CYS A 22 5.72 -4.21 12.39
CA CYS A 22 6.75 -3.17 12.37
C CYS A 22 8.10 -3.84 12.09
N GLY A 23 8.55 -3.80 10.83
CA GLY A 23 9.60 -4.71 10.36
C GLY A 23 9.19 -6.17 10.60
N ASP A 24 10.08 -6.96 11.20
CA ASP A 24 9.84 -8.38 11.51
C ASP A 24 8.95 -8.61 12.75
N HIS A 25 8.50 -7.54 13.42
CA HIS A 25 7.75 -7.65 14.66
C HIS A 25 6.24 -7.58 14.42
N LEU A 26 5.52 -8.65 14.75
CA LEU A 26 4.06 -8.67 14.78
C LEU A 26 3.56 -7.85 15.99
N LEU A 27 2.84 -6.76 15.74
CA LEU A 27 2.29 -5.86 16.77
C LEU A 27 0.81 -6.14 17.09
N SER A 28 0.06 -6.66 16.12
CA SER A 28 -1.34 -7.05 16.29
C SER A 28 -1.75 -8.10 15.29
N ALA A 29 -2.58 -9.04 15.73
CA ALA A 29 -3.27 -10.01 14.89
C ALA A 29 -4.73 -10.08 15.34
N THR A 30 -5.63 -9.60 14.49
CA THR A 30 -7.06 -9.49 14.81
C THR A 30 -7.84 -10.42 13.91
N LEU A 31 -8.55 -11.38 14.51
CA LEU A 31 -9.44 -12.28 13.80
C LEU A 31 -10.70 -11.53 13.36
N ARG A 32 -11.15 -11.83 12.14
CA ARG A 32 -12.38 -11.30 11.56
C ARG A 32 -13.13 -12.37 10.80
N THR A 33 -14.43 -12.17 10.64
CA THR A 33 -15.18 -12.91 9.62
C THR A 33 -14.81 -12.36 8.25
N ALA A 34 -14.72 -13.24 7.26
CA ALA A 34 -14.15 -12.91 5.95
C ALA A 34 -14.98 -11.88 5.15
N ASP A 35 -16.26 -11.70 5.52
CA ASP A 35 -17.26 -10.82 4.89
C ASP A 35 -17.13 -9.34 5.27
N ARG A 36 -16.29 -8.99 6.25
CA ARG A 36 -16.17 -7.62 6.77
C ARG A 36 -15.09 -6.82 6.04
N ASP A 37 -15.29 -5.50 5.94
CA ASP A 37 -14.37 -4.60 5.26
C ASP A 37 -13.05 -4.46 6.06
N PRO A 38 -11.92 -4.91 5.51
CA PRO A 38 -10.67 -4.98 6.26
C PRO A 38 -10.10 -3.60 6.60
N GLY A 39 -10.27 -2.59 5.73
CA GLY A 39 -9.78 -1.24 6.00
C GLY A 39 -10.52 -0.55 7.14
N LYS A 40 -11.84 -0.79 7.26
CA LYS A 40 -12.64 -0.27 8.37
C LYS A 40 -12.24 -0.89 9.71
N GLU A 41 -11.95 -2.18 9.74
CA GLU A 41 -11.56 -2.88 10.98
C GLU A 41 -10.11 -2.57 11.38
N ALA A 42 -9.21 -2.44 10.41
CA ALA A 42 -7.80 -2.13 10.66
C ALA A 42 -7.59 -0.77 11.34
N LEU A 43 -8.50 0.19 11.13
CA LEU A 43 -8.41 1.52 11.75
C LEU A 43 -8.34 1.44 13.29
N ALA A 44 -9.10 0.54 13.90
CA ALA A 44 -9.09 0.39 15.35
C ALA A 44 -7.72 -0.07 15.88
N ASP A 45 -7.12 -1.04 15.18
CA ASP A 45 -5.79 -1.58 15.52
C ASP A 45 -4.68 -0.57 15.26
N ILE A 46 -4.69 0.07 14.09
CA ILE A 46 -3.70 1.08 13.71
C ILE A 46 -3.74 2.24 14.71
N ARG A 47 -4.92 2.75 15.05
CA ARG A 47 -5.07 3.81 16.06
C ARG A 47 -4.44 3.42 17.39
N ARG A 48 -4.80 2.24 17.91
CA ARG A 48 -4.26 1.73 19.18
C ARG A 48 -2.73 1.63 19.16
N ILE A 49 -2.16 1.11 18.08
CA ILE A 49 -0.70 0.96 17.93
C ILE A 49 -0.02 2.32 17.84
N VAL A 50 -0.55 3.23 17.03
CA VAL A 50 0.00 4.59 16.86
C VAL A 50 -0.01 5.36 18.17
N GLU A 51 -1.11 5.29 18.93
CA GLU A 51 -1.22 5.92 20.26
C GLU A 51 -0.16 5.38 21.23
N GLN A 52 0.02 4.06 21.27
CA GLN A 52 1.03 3.42 22.11
C GLN A 52 2.45 3.84 21.72
N ILE A 53 2.77 3.83 20.42
CA ILE A 53 4.07 4.26 19.89
C ILE A 53 4.34 5.73 20.27
N ARG A 54 3.36 6.61 20.05
CA ARG A 54 3.53 8.05 20.32
C ARG A 54 3.57 8.39 21.80
N SER A 55 2.95 7.58 22.67
CA SER A 55 3.09 7.74 24.12
C SER A 55 4.56 7.63 24.57
N ARG A 56 5.35 6.81 23.87
CA ARG A 56 6.77 6.60 24.15
C ARG A 56 7.68 7.50 23.31
N TRP A 57 7.30 7.77 22.07
CA TRP A 57 8.04 8.60 21.12
C TRP A 57 7.13 9.64 20.44
N PRO A 58 6.92 10.81 21.08
CA PRO A 58 5.95 11.80 20.59
C PRO A 58 6.24 12.39 19.21
N ARG A 59 7.50 12.37 18.77
CA ARG A 59 7.96 12.98 17.51
C ARG A 59 8.33 11.96 16.43
N VAL A 60 8.02 10.69 16.64
CA VAL A 60 8.34 9.65 15.66
C VAL A 60 7.46 9.81 14.42
N ARG A 61 8.06 9.65 13.24
CA ARG A 61 7.31 9.59 11.98
C ARG A 61 6.80 8.17 11.80
N ILE A 62 5.53 8.02 11.45
CA ILE A 62 4.90 6.73 11.26
C ILE A 62 4.38 6.67 9.83
N LEU A 63 4.78 5.63 9.10
CA LEU A 63 4.28 5.33 7.76
C LEU A 63 3.47 4.04 7.82
N VAL A 64 2.19 4.09 7.46
CA VAL A 64 1.32 2.91 7.35
C VAL A 64 1.28 2.44 5.91
N ARG A 65 1.68 1.20 5.67
CA ARG A 65 1.65 0.55 4.36
C ARG A 65 0.58 -0.53 4.34
N GLY A 66 -0.11 -0.70 3.22
CA GLY A 66 -1.10 -1.77 3.09
C GLY A 66 -1.60 -1.99 1.67
N ASP A 67 -2.34 -3.07 1.49
CA ASP A 67 -2.96 -3.43 0.21
C ASP A 67 -4.19 -2.58 -0.11
N SER A 68 -4.75 -2.81 -1.30
CA SER A 68 -5.93 -2.07 -1.77
C SER A 68 -7.19 -2.24 -0.92
N GLY A 69 -7.26 -3.27 -0.08
CA GLY A 69 -8.30 -3.43 0.92
C GLY A 69 -8.25 -2.37 2.02
N PHE A 70 -7.08 -1.75 2.26
CA PHE A 70 -6.89 -0.71 3.27
C PHE A 70 -7.03 0.72 2.73
N ALA A 71 -7.11 0.89 1.41
CA ALA A 71 -7.30 2.19 0.75
C ALA A 71 -8.76 2.71 0.94
N ARG A 72 -9.15 2.93 2.20
CA ARG A 72 -10.47 3.39 2.64
C ARG A 72 -10.40 4.82 3.13
N ASP A 73 -11.39 5.62 2.75
CA ASP A 73 -11.45 7.06 3.06
C ASP A 73 -11.37 7.34 4.56
N SER A 74 -12.05 6.53 5.38
CA SER A 74 -12.01 6.66 6.84
C SER A 74 -10.60 6.44 7.42
N LEU A 75 -9.84 5.48 6.86
CA LEU A 75 -8.50 5.18 7.33
C LEU A 75 -7.51 6.25 6.87
N MET A 76 -7.57 6.65 5.60
CA MET A 76 -6.70 7.70 5.06
C MET A 76 -6.95 9.04 5.73
N THR A 77 -8.22 9.44 5.90
CA THR A 77 -8.59 10.67 6.61
C THR A 77 -8.08 10.66 8.04
N TRP A 78 -8.23 9.54 8.76
CA TRP A 78 -7.68 9.42 10.11
C TRP A 78 -6.14 9.55 10.12
N CYS A 79 -5.45 8.94 9.16
CA CYS A 79 -4.00 9.07 9.04
C CYS A 79 -3.58 10.54 8.85
N GLU A 80 -4.25 11.28 7.96
CA GLU A 80 -3.99 12.71 7.73
C GLU A 80 -4.23 13.54 8.99
N ASP A 81 -5.40 13.38 9.62
CA ASP A 81 -5.79 14.12 10.83
C ASP A 81 -4.83 13.85 11.99
N ASN A 82 -4.17 12.69 11.99
CA ASN A 82 -3.22 12.29 13.01
C ASN A 82 -1.77 12.43 12.57
N HIS A 83 -1.42 13.08 11.45
CA HIS A 83 -0.03 13.19 10.99
C HIS A 83 0.70 11.84 10.86
N VAL A 84 -0.01 10.84 10.33
CA VAL A 84 0.52 9.53 9.99
C VAL A 84 0.62 9.47 8.47
N ASP A 85 1.81 9.23 7.95
CA ASP A 85 2.01 9.03 6.51
C ASP A 85 1.40 7.68 6.11
N PHE A 86 0.92 7.54 4.88
CA PHE A 86 0.39 6.27 4.40
C PHE A 86 0.77 5.97 2.95
N LEU A 87 0.87 4.68 2.64
CA LEU A 87 1.08 4.16 1.30
C LEU A 87 0.20 2.93 1.11
N PHE A 88 -0.96 3.13 0.47
CA PHE A 88 -1.89 2.05 0.17
C PHE A 88 -1.87 1.71 -1.31
N GLY A 89 -1.81 0.41 -1.61
CA GLY A 89 -2.00 -0.06 -2.98
C GLY A 89 -3.39 0.31 -3.51
N LEU A 90 -3.53 0.48 -4.81
CA LEU A 90 -4.84 0.66 -5.44
C LEU A 90 -5.28 -0.64 -6.12
N ALA A 91 -6.56 -0.97 -6.00
CA ALA A 91 -7.13 -2.08 -6.73
C ALA A 91 -7.18 -1.72 -8.23
N GLY A 92 -6.68 -2.63 -9.04
CA GLY A 92 -6.66 -2.51 -10.50
C GLY A 92 -8.07 -2.32 -11.04
N ASN A 93 -8.24 -1.29 -11.85
CA ASN A 93 -9.49 -0.96 -12.51
C ASN A 93 -9.20 -0.33 -13.87
N THR A 94 -10.18 -0.34 -14.79
CA THR A 94 -9.98 0.14 -16.17
C THR A 94 -9.40 1.56 -16.23
N ARG A 95 -9.92 2.50 -15.42
CA ARG A 95 -9.39 3.88 -15.37
C ARG A 95 -7.92 3.93 -14.95
N LEU A 96 -7.50 3.05 -14.04
CA LEU A 96 -6.12 2.97 -13.57
C LEU A 96 -5.23 2.41 -14.68
N TYR A 97 -5.66 1.34 -15.34
CA TYR A 97 -4.94 0.73 -16.46
C TYR A 97 -4.78 1.70 -17.63
N ASP A 98 -5.82 2.45 -17.97
CA ASP A 98 -5.77 3.47 -19.01
C ASP A 98 -4.73 4.55 -18.66
N ARG A 99 -4.62 4.91 -17.37
CA ARG A 99 -3.69 5.94 -16.91
C ARG A 99 -2.22 5.50 -17.00
N ILE A 100 -1.95 4.21 -16.83
CA ILE A 100 -0.59 3.63 -16.87
C ILE A 100 -0.28 2.91 -18.19
N ALA A 101 -1.14 3.03 -19.21
CA ALA A 101 -1.01 2.30 -20.46
C ALA A 101 0.30 2.60 -21.18
N SER A 102 0.69 3.88 -21.29
CA SER A 102 1.96 4.29 -21.91
C SER A 102 3.17 3.72 -21.16
N LEU A 103 3.19 3.88 -19.83
CA LEU A 103 4.24 3.30 -18.99
C LEU A 103 4.32 1.77 -19.13
N SER A 104 3.17 1.12 -19.26
CA SER A 104 3.10 -0.33 -19.46
C SER A 104 3.63 -0.78 -20.81
N ALA A 105 3.48 0.04 -21.85
CA ALA A 105 4.09 -0.22 -23.15
C ALA A 105 5.61 -0.05 -23.07
N GLU A 106 6.09 1.05 -22.49
CA GLU A 106 7.53 1.33 -22.32
C GLU A 106 8.24 0.21 -21.55
N VAL A 107 7.68 -0.19 -20.41
CA VAL A 107 8.24 -1.27 -19.57
C VAL A 107 8.21 -2.62 -20.31
N ARG A 108 7.20 -2.87 -21.13
CA ARG A 108 7.13 -4.09 -21.95
C ARG A 108 8.21 -4.09 -23.04
N ASP A 109 8.37 -2.97 -23.73
CA ASP A 109 9.33 -2.82 -24.81
C ASP A 109 10.76 -2.93 -24.28
N GLU A 110 11.04 -2.35 -23.10
CA GLU A 110 12.32 -2.51 -22.41
C GLU A 110 12.59 -3.96 -22.04
N ALA A 111 11.60 -4.66 -21.47
CA ALA A 111 11.76 -6.07 -21.09
C ALA A 111 11.98 -6.97 -22.33
N ALA A 112 11.30 -6.67 -23.44
CA ALA A 112 11.46 -7.39 -24.70
C ALA A 112 12.84 -7.12 -25.33
N THR A 113 13.29 -5.86 -25.32
CA THR A 113 14.57 -5.44 -25.91
C THR A 113 15.76 -5.97 -25.13
N THR A 114 15.69 -5.92 -23.79
CA THR A 114 16.81 -6.32 -22.91
C THR A 114 16.83 -7.81 -22.61
N GLY A 115 15.73 -8.52 -22.86
CA GLY A 115 15.54 -9.90 -22.41
C GLY A 115 15.51 -10.04 -20.88
N ARG A 116 15.44 -8.94 -20.13
CA ARG A 116 15.45 -8.90 -18.66
C ARG A 116 14.12 -8.37 -18.12
N ALA A 117 13.93 -8.46 -16.80
CA ALA A 117 12.80 -7.81 -16.16
C ALA A 117 13.02 -6.28 -16.16
N ALA A 118 11.99 -5.53 -16.53
CA ALA A 118 11.96 -4.06 -16.53
C ALA A 118 10.92 -3.55 -15.52
N ARG A 119 11.10 -2.32 -15.03
CA ARG A 119 10.23 -1.70 -14.03
C ARG A 119 10.03 -0.23 -14.36
N GLY A 120 8.79 0.24 -14.26
CA GLY A 120 8.42 1.64 -14.45
C GLY A 120 7.63 2.16 -13.27
N PHE A 121 7.82 3.43 -12.94
CA PHE A 121 7.17 4.10 -11.83
C PHE A 121 6.42 5.32 -12.35
N ALA A 122 5.20 5.53 -11.87
CA ALA A 122 4.44 6.74 -12.10
C ALA A 122 3.73 7.18 -10.82
N SER A 123 3.47 8.48 -10.74
CA SER A 123 2.63 9.06 -9.69
C SER A 123 1.59 9.97 -10.35
N PHE A 124 0.34 9.88 -9.93
CA PHE A 124 -0.73 10.76 -10.40
C PHE A 124 -1.77 10.98 -9.31
N ASP A 125 -2.48 12.10 -9.38
CA ASP A 125 -3.59 12.35 -8.48
C ASP A 125 -4.75 11.39 -8.77
N TRP A 126 -5.26 10.75 -7.71
CA TRP A 126 -6.33 9.77 -7.80
C TRP A 126 -7.45 10.06 -6.81
N ILE A 127 -8.67 9.77 -7.24
CA ILE A 127 -9.86 9.75 -6.39
C ILE A 127 -10.80 8.66 -6.91
N THR A 128 -11.44 7.95 -5.99
CA THR A 128 -12.56 7.07 -6.35
C THR A 128 -13.76 7.91 -6.78
N LYS A 129 -14.71 7.31 -7.51
CA LYS A 129 -15.86 8.06 -8.01
C LYS A 129 -16.72 8.60 -6.87
N ASP A 130 -17.00 7.75 -5.89
CA ASP A 130 -18.04 8.03 -4.88
C ASP A 130 -17.58 7.73 -3.44
N SER A 131 -16.41 7.10 -3.24
CA SER A 131 -16.02 6.55 -1.94
C SER A 131 -14.95 7.35 -1.20
N TRP A 132 -14.29 8.30 -1.86
CA TRP A 132 -13.20 9.11 -1.32
C TRP A 132 -13.61 10.57 -1.37
N THR A 133 -13.36 11.28 -0.28
CA THR A 133 -13.70 12.70 -0.13
C THR A 133 -12.61 13.63 -0.68
N ARG A 134 -11.38 13.13 -0.83
CA ARG A 134 -10.20 13.89 -1.25
C ARG A 134 -9.39 13.17 -2.30
N ARG A 135 -8.71 13.94 -3.16
CA ARG A 135 -7.70 13.43 -4.10
C ARG A 135 -6.43 13.11 -3.34
N GLN A 136 -5.84 11.95 -3.62
CA GLN A 136 -4.60 11.49 -3.02
C GLN A 136 -3.59 11.18 -4.12
N PRO A 137 -2.28 11.44 -3.91
CA PRO A 137 -1.25 10.92 -4.80
C PRO A 137 -1.29 9.39 -4.81
N ALA A 138 -1.45 8.81 -6.00
CA ALA A 138 -1.41 7.37 -6.20
C ALA A 138 -0.08 6.98 -6.83
N PRO A 139 0.81 6.28 -6.10
CA PRO A 139 1.97 5.65 -6.71
C PRO A 139 1.50 4.43 -7.52
N ALA A 140 2.00 4.32 -8.75
CA ALA A 140 1.82 3.17 -9.61
C ALA A 140 3.18 2.60 -9.98
N VAL A 141 3.30 1.28 -9.88
CA VAL A 141 4.49 0.53 -10.30
C VAL A 141 4.05 -0.47 -11.37
N VAL A 142 4.74 -0.45 -12.51
CA VAL A 142 4.51 -1.36 -13.63
C VAL A 142 5.74 -2.20 -13.85
N LEU A 143 5.55 -3.49 -14.10
CA LEU A 143 6.63 -4.47 -14.17
C LEU A 143 6.49 -5.32 -15.42
N GLY A 144 7.57 -5.44 -16.18
CA GLY A 144 7.68 -6.22 -17.40
C GLY A 144 8.70 -7.34 -17.22
N ARG A 145 8.47 -8.50 -17.85
CA ARG A 145 9.41 -9.63 -17.88
C ARG A 145 9.48 -10.19 -19.31
N SER A 146 10.64 -10.74 -19.68
CA SER A 146 10.94 -11.13 -21.07
C SER A 146 10.30 -12.43 -21.57
N LEU A 147 9.70 -13.25 -20.69
CA LEU A 147 9.11 -14.55 -21.02
C LEU A 147 7.59 -14.53 -21.31
N GLY A 148 7.02 -13.36 -21.61
CA GLY A 148 5.59 -13.19 -21.90
C GLY A 148 4.81 -12.48 -20.79
N VAL A 149 3.78 -11.75 -21.20
CA VAL A 149 2.90 -10.97 -20.31
C VAL A 149 1.95 -11.93 -19.58
N TRP A 150 2.19 -12.16 -18.29
CA TRP A 150 1.25 -12.88 -17.42
C TRP A 150 0.38 -11.87 -16.65
N SER A 151 -0.92 -11.87 -16.92
CA SER A 151 -1.94 -11.20 -16.09
C SER A 151 -2.52 -12.19 -15.06
N ARG A 152 -1.67 -12.89 -14.30
CA ARG A 152 -2.13 -13.56 -13.08
C ARG A 152 -2.20 -12.53 -11.97
N GLY A 153 -3.43 -12.10 -11.68
CA GLY A 153 -3.90 -11.67 -10.36
C GLY A 153 -3.06 -10.58 -9.69
N LEU A 154 -3.64 -9.39 -9.61
CA LEU A 154 -3.18 -8.20 -8.89
C LEU A 154 -3.06 -8.38 -7.35
N MET A 155 -2.80 -9.61 -6.86
CA MET A 155 -2.92 -10.02 -5.45
C MET A 155 -1.57 -10.39 -4.79
N GLY A 156 -0.45 -10.30 -5.51
CA GLY A 156 0.85 -10.79 -5.03
C GLY A 156 1.85 -9.72 -4.56
N TRP A 157 1.49 -8.45 -4.48
CA TRP A 157 2.48 -7.36 -4.52
C TRP A 157 2.87 -6.72 -3.18
N ILE A 158 2.47 -7.32 -2.04
CA ILE A 158 2.72 -6.73 -0.71
C ILE A 158 3.56 -7.58 0.26
N ASP A 159 3.87 -8.83 -0.08
CA ASP A 159 4.65 -9.71 0.79
C ASP A 159 6.13 -9.88 0.36
N ASP A 160 6.61 -9.14 -0.66
CA ASP A 160 8.01 -9.22 -1.10
C ASP A 160 8.85 -8.08 -0.49
N GLU A 161 9.51 -8.36 0.64
CA GLU A 161 10.44 -7.46 1.33
C GLU A 161 11.68 -7.10 0.46
N SER A 162 11.95 -7.84 -0.62
CA SER A 162 13.04 -7.56 -1.57
C SER A 162 12.83 -6.28 -2.39
N PHE A 163 11.66 -5.66 -2.29
CA PHE A 163 11.27 -4.50 -3.11
C PHE A 163 11.78 -3.15 -2.60
N TRP A 164 12.38 -3.09 -1.41
CA TRP A 164 12.73 -1.81 -0.76
C TRP A 164 14.20 -1.67 -0.33
N LEU A 165 15.07 -2.58 -0.76
CA LEU A 165 16.54 -2.44 -0.66
C LEU A 165 17.17 -2.17 -2.02
#